data_AF-A0A927NAW3-F1
#
_entry.id   AF-A0A927NAW3-F1
#
_cell.length_a   1.000
_cell.length_b   1.000
_cell.length_c   1.000
_cell.angle_alpha   90.00
_cell.angle_beta   90.00
_cell.angle_gamma   90.00
#
_symmetry.space_group_name_H-M   'P 1'
#
loop_
_entity.id
_entity.type
_entity.pdbx_description
1 polymer ?
#
loop_
_entity_poly.entity_id
_entity_poly.type
_entity_poly.pdbx_seq_one_letter_code
_entity_poly.pdbx_strand_id
1 'polypeptide(L)' 'FGYERSYLYRIFKNHLGVGIKEYIIKTRMEHAQILLKQGYSVNKTSLAVGYKDQTNFSKAYKKHFGVPPKKI' A
#
# COMPACT_ATOMS: atom_id res chain seq x y z
N PHE A 1 29.11 -1.61 1.68
CA PHE A 1 28.21 -2.77 1.91
C PHE A 1 27.22 -2.89 0.76
N GLY A 2 27.54 -3.69 -0.26
CA GLY A 2 26.72 -3.87 -1.46
C GLY A 2 25.81 -5.09 -1.37
N TYR A 3 24.92 -5.14 -0.39
CA TYR A 3 23.86 -6.14 -0.40
C TYR A 3 22.87 -5.76 -1.50
N GLU A 4 23.02 -6.42 -2.65
CA GLU A 4 22.18 -6.24 -3.82
C GLU A 4 20.70 -6.27 -3.44
N ARG A 5 19.93 -5.31 -3.96
CA ARG A 5 18.45 -5.32 -3.91
C ARG A 5 17.88 -6.69 -4.31
N SER A 6 18.58 -7.41 -5.19
CA SER A 6 18.31 -8.77 -5.64
C SER A 6 18.32 -9.81 -4.51
N TYR A 7 19.24 -9.71 -3.55
CA TYR A 7 19.33 -10.64 -2.42
C TYR A 7 18.15 -10.47 -1.46
N LEU A 8 17.84 -9.23 -1.09
CA LEU A 8 16.67 -8.92 -0.26
C LEU A 8 15.37 -9.31 -0.97
N TYR A 9 15.26 -9.06 -2.27
CA TYR A 9 14.11 -9.47 -3.08
C TYR A 9 13.93 -10.99 -3.11
N ARG A 10 15.03 -11.74 -3.29
CA ARG A 10 15.01 -13.21 -3.31
C ARG A 10 14.62 -13.79 -1.96
N ILE A 11 15.16 -13.26 -0.85
CA ILE A 11 14.77 -13.67 0.51
C ILE A 11 13.28 -13.37 0.75
N PHE A 12 12.82 -12.15 0.46
CA PHE A 12 11.42 -11.79 0.67
C PHE A 12 10.46 -12.67 -0.13
N LYS A 13 10.77 -12.91 -1.40
CA LYS A 13 9.96 -13.77 -2.26
C LYS A 13 9.97 -15.23 -1.77
N ASN A 14 11.12 -15.74 -1.31
CA ASN A 14 11.23 -17.10 -0.80
C ASN A 14 10.49 -17.30 0.53
N HIS A 15 10.46 -16.29 1.41
CA HIS A 15 9.80 -16.40 2.71
C HIS A 15 8.30 -16.07 2.69
N LEU A 16 7.86 -15.14 1.84
CA LEU A 16 6.47 -14.65 1.83
C LEU A 16 5.69 -15.01 0.57
N GLY A 17 6.32 -15.63 -0.44
CA GLY A 17 5.71 -15.99 -1.72
C GLY A 17 5.38 -14.80 -2.64
N VAL A 18 5.47 -13.56 -2.13
CA VAL A 18 5.14 -12.32 -2.84
C VAL A 18 6.35 -11.41 -2.98
N GLY A 19 6.34 -10.56 -4.02
CA GLY A 19 7.41 -9.58 -4.21
C GLY A 19 7.38 -8.49 -3.13
N ILE A 20 8.54 -7.98 -2.72
CA ILE A 20 8.65 -6.93 -1.68
C ILE A 20 7.78 -5.69 -1.97
N LYS A 21 7.66 -5.30 -3.25
CA LYS A 21 6.82 -4.17 -3.68
C LYS A 21 5.35 -4.46 -3.44
N GLU A 22 4.90 -5.66 -3.73
CA GLU A 22 3.51 -6.08 -3.54
C GLU A 22 3.16 -6.15 -2.06
N TYR A 23 4.07 -6.67 -1.24
CA TYR A 23 3.94 -6.65 0.21
C TYR A 23 3.77 -5.23 0.76
N ILE A 24 4.64 -4.30 0.36
CA ILE A 24 4.54 -2.89 0.78
C ILE A 24 3.21 -2.27 0.35
N ILE A 25 2.75 -2.54 -0.87
CA ILE A 25 1.46 -2.05 -1.35
C ILE A 25 0.33 -2.62 -0.50
N LYS A 26 0.31 -3.94 -0.26
CA LYS A 26 -0.70 -4.60 0.58
C LYS A 26 -0.76 -3.98 1.97
N THR A 27 0.37 -3.87 2.67
CA THR A 27 0.42 -3.27 4.01
C THR A 27 -0.07 -1.82 4.01
N ARG A 28 0.28 -1.01 3.00
CA ARG A 28 -0.23 0.37 2.87
C ARG A 28 -1.74 0.40 2.67
N MET A 29 -2.28 -0.49 1.83
CA MET A 29 -3.72 -0.54 1.55
C MET A 29 -4.52 -1.01 2.77
N GLU A 30 -4.01 -2.00 3.50
CA GLU A 30 -4.61 -2.48 4.76
C GLU A 30 -4.67 -1.35 5.80
N HIS A 31 -3.57 -0.60 5.98
CA HIS A 31 -3.57 0.54 6.89
C HIS A 31 -4.53 1.65 6.43
N ALA A 32 -4.59 1.92 5.12
CA ALA A 32 -5.54 2.89 4.57
C ALA A 32 -7.00 2.51 4.85
N GLN A 33 -7.34 1.23 4.71
CA GLN A 33 -8.68 0.71 4.97
C GLN A 33 -9.10 0.89 6.44
N ILE A 34 -8.16 0.77 7.38
CA ILE A 34 -8.39 1.03 8.81
C ILE A 34 -8.69 2.52 9.03
N LEU A 35 -7.84 3.41 8.51
CA LEU A 35 -8.00 4.86 8.68
C LEU A 35 -9.32 5.37 8.06
N LEU A 36 -9.67 4.91 6.86
CA LEU A 36 -10.95 5.28 6.24
C LEU A 36 -12.15 4.83 7.07
N LYS A 37 -12.13 3.60 7.59
CA LYS A 37 -13.19 3.08 8.48
C LYS A 37 -13.28 3.83 9.81
N GLN A 38 -12.20 4.43 10.27
CA GLN A 38 -12.17 5.31 11.44
C GLN A 38 -12.66 6.74 11.13
N GLY A 39 -13.07 7.02 9.89
CA GLY A 39 -13.62 8.32 9.49
C GLY A 39 -12.57 9.35 9.06
N TYR A 40 -11.30 8.95 8.87
CA TYR A 40 -10.29 9.86 8.35
C TYR A 40 -10.59 10.21 6.89
N SER A 41 -10.36 11.47 6.53
CA SER A 41 -10.56 11.90 5.14
C SER A 41 -9.62 11.16 4.19
N VAL A 42 -10.08 10.96 2.95
CA VAL A 42 -9.30 10.32 1.89
C VAL A 42 -7.96 11.03 1.67
N ASN A 43 -7.93 12.36 1.81
CA ASN A 43 -6.70 13.16 1.71
C ASN A 43 -5.73 12.83 2.86
N LYS A 44 -6.16 12.90 4.12
CA LYS A 44 -5.31 12.57 5.29
C LYS A 44 -4.80 11.13 5.22
N THR A 45 -5.66 10.20 4.86
CA THR A 45 -5.30 8.79 4.70
C THR A 45 -4.24 8.61 3.61
N SER A 46 -4.39 9.27 2.45
CA SER A 46 -3.42 9.16 1.36
C SER A 46 -2.00 9.57 1.77
N LEU A 47 -1.88 10.66 2.54
CA LEU A 47 -0.61 11.15 3.06
C LEU A 47 -0.04 10.19 4.12
N ALA A 48 -0.88 9.71 5.04
CA ALA A 48 -0.49 8.80 6.12
C ALA A 48 0.07 7.46 5.61
N VAL A 49 -0.42 6.96 4.47
CA VAL A 49 0.05 5.71 3.86
C VAL A 49 1.12 5.91 2.77
N GLY A 50 1.69 7.11 2.70
CA GLY A 50 2.88 7.42 1.91
C GLY A 50 2.63 7.72 0.43
N TYR A 51 1.43 8.18 0.06
CA TYR A 51 1.14 8.71 -1.26
C TYR A 51 1.26 10.24 -1.25
N LYS A 52 1.90 10.80 -2.29
CA LYS A 52 2.06 12.25 -2.44
C LYS A 52 0.77 12.95 -2.84
N ASP A 53 -0.11 12.25 -3.54
CA ASP A 53 -1.38 12.78 -4.02
C ASP A 53 -2.51 11.76 -3.89
N GLN A 54 -3.71 12.31 -3.70
CA GLN A 54 -4.94 11.56 -3.49
C GLN A 54 -5.37 10.76 -4.73
N THR A 55 -5.01 11.21 -5.94
CA THR A 55 -5.41 10.58 -7.20
C THR A 55 -4.73 9.24 -7.37
N ASN A 56 -3.41 9.18 -7.18
CA ASN A 56 -2.63 7.95 -7.24
C ASN A 56 -3.02 6.97 -6.13
N PHE A 57 -3.26 7.48 -4.92
CA PHE A 57 -3.81 6.68 -3.84
C PHE A 57 -5.16 6.06 -4.22
N SER A 58 -6.10 6.87 -4.72
CA SER A 58 -7.45 6.39 -5.05
C SER A 58 -7.45 5.32 -6.15
N LYS A 59 -6.56 5.46 -7.16
CA LYS A 59 -6.35 4.44 -8.19
C LYS A 59 -5.81 3.14 -7.60
N ALA A 60 -4.77 3.23 -6.76
CA ALA A 60 -4.17 2.06 -6.11
C ALA A 60 -5.16 1.36 -5.17
N TYR A 61 -5.90 2.12 -4.37
CA TYR A 61 -6.92 1.63 -3.45
C TYR A 61 -8.03 0.89 -4.20
N LYS A 62 -8.58 1.51 -5.25
CA LYS A 62 -9.59 0.86 -6.10
C LYS A 62 -9.06 -0.41 -6.76
N LYS A 63 -7.80 -0.43 -7.19
CA LYS A 63 -7.16 -1.63 -7.75
C LYS A 63 -7.05 -2.75 -6.72
N HIS A 64 -6.81 -2.42 -5.45
CA HIS A 64 -6.62 -3.40 -4.39
C HIS A 64 -7.95 -3.92 -3.81
N PHE A 65 -8.93 -3.04 -3.55
CA PHE A 65 -10.19 -3.39 -2.89
C PHE A 65 -11.41 -3.43 -3.83
N GLY A 66 -11.25 -3.14 -5.12
CA GLY A 66 -12.33 -3.09 -6.11
C GLY A 66 -13.21 -1.84 -6.05
N VAL A 67 -13.21 -1.12 -4.92
CA VAL A 67 -14.02 0.10 -4.69
C VAL A 67 -13.16 1.32 -4.40
N PRO A 68 -13.56 2.53 -4.82
CA PRO A 68 -12.82 3.75 -4.51
C PRO A 68 -12.89 4.08 -3.01
N PRO A 69 -11.86 4.74 -2.45
CA PRO A 69 -11.77 5.04 -1.02
C PRO A 69 -12.86 6.00 -0.53
N LYS A 70 -13.52 6.75 -1.42
CA LYS A 70 -14.67 7.62 -1.10
C LYS A 70 -15.94 6.83 -0.72
N LYS A 71 -16.00 5.52 -1.02
CA LYS A 71 -17.14 4.64 -0.68
C LYS A 71 -16.96 3.90 0.64
N ILE A 72 -15.80 4.06 1.28
CA ILE A 72 -15.52 3.52 2.60
C ILE A 72 -15.92 4.58 3.62
#